data_AF-A0A368FWG6-F1
#
_entry.id   AF-A0A368FWG6-F1
#
_cell.length_a   1.000
_cell.length_b   1.000
_cell.length_c   1.000
_cell.angle_alpha   90.00
_cell.angle_beta   90.00
_cell.angle_gamma   90.00
#
_symmetry.space_group_name_H-M   'P 1'
#
loop_
_entity.id
_entity.type
_entity.pdbx_description
1 polymer ?
#
loop_
_entity_poly.entity_id
_entity_poly.type
_entity_poly.pdbx_seq_one_letter_code
_entity_poly.pdbx_strand_id
1 'polypeptide(L)'
;MKHFQIFPNEAFEVYEESWNAYPYCKTIISNPGYMGQNFTLLIESIHLPDNGCSDNPLNAPRKRDIIYLDICDDVLIGKCNYRPEADPKLFVSERTGRGQLKPDWTYSATPVMCCYKLVTVHFKWTGLSSFVEKTIQKQYPKIFTKFHREAFCWIDYWFDLTDEELREFEEKIAKQLLKQLAEPEKRGATLDDVPIMH
;
A
#
# COMPACT_ATOMS: atom_id res chain seq x y z
N MET A 1 -21.06 -6.13 26.06
CA MET A 1 -21.92 -6.34 24.85
C MET A 1 -21.28 -7.46 24.04
N LYS A 2 -22.02 -8.51 23.67
CA LYS A 2 -21.48 -9.56 22.79
C LYS A 2 -21.24 -8.93 21.41
N HIS A 3 -19.99 -8.88 20.97
CA HIS A 3 -19.67 -8.53 19.59
C HIS A 3 -20.38 -9.55 18.69
N PHE A 4 -21.40 -9.12 17.95
CA PHE A 4 -22.00 -9.94 16.91
C PHE A 4 -20.98 -10.04 15.78
N GLN A 5 -20.18 -11.10 15.80
CA GLN A 5 -19.31 -11.42 14.69
C GLN A 5 -20.17 -12.10 13.61
N ILE A 6 -20.53 -11.33 12.58
CA ILE A 6 -21.42 -11.77 11.49
C ILE A 6 -20.73 -12.83 10.62
N PHE A 7 -19.40 -12.85 10.60
CA PHE A 7 -18.59 -13.76 9.80
C PHE A 7 -17.65 -14.60 10.66
N PRO A 8 -17.35 -15.84 10.25
CA PRO A 8 -16.37 -16.67 10.94
C PRO A 8 -14.95 -16.06 10.83
N ASN A 9 -14.01 -16.47 11.68
CA ASN A 9 -12.66 -15.88 11.73
C ASN A 9 -11.92 -16.03 10.39
N GLU A 10 -12.14 -17.17 9.74
CA GLU A 10 -11.58 -17.56 8.45
C GLU A 10 -11.97 -16.59 7.32
N ALA A 11 -13.07 -15.84 7.47
CA ALA A 11 -13.48 -14.81 6.52
C ALA A 11 -12.56 -13.58 6.51
N PHE A 12 -11.73 -13.41 7.54
CA PHE A 12 -10.83 -12.27 7.71
C PHE A 12 -9.34 -12.62 7.53
N GLU A 13 -9.04 -13.88 7.24
CA GLU A 13 -7.67 -14.34 6.97
C GLU A 13 -7.36 -14.27 5.47
N VAL A 14 -6.50 -13.33 5.07
CA VAL A 14 -6.07 -13.23 3.67
C VAL A 14 -4.66 -13.77 3.50
N TYR A 15 -4.40 -14.39 2.36
CA TYR A 15 -3.13 -14.96 1.96
C TYR A 15 -2.56 -14.08 0.86
N GLU A 16 -1.34 -13.57 1.05
CA GLU A 16 -0.62 -12.77 0.06
C GLU A 16 0.50 -13.61 -0.55
N GLU A 17 0.54 -13.68 -1.88
CA GLU A 17 1.63 -14.23 -2.66
C GLU A 17 2.20 -13.13 -3.57
N SER A 18 3.50 -12.89 -3.47
CA SER A 18 4.17 -11.78 -4.17
C SER A 18 5.38 -12.29 -4.97
N TRP A 19 5.42 -11.95 -6.27
CA TRP A 19 6.51 -12.21 -7.19
C TRP A 19 7.17 -10.88 -7.55
N ASN A 20 8.38 -10.66 -7.03
CA ASN A 20 9.18 -9.47 -7.30
C ASN A 20 10.22 -9.79 -8.39
N ALA A 21 9.98 -9.28 -9.60
CA ALA A 21 10.90 -9.36 -10.74
C ALA A 21 11.21 -7.93 -11.22
N TYR A 22 11.69 -7.10 -10.30
CA TYR A 22 11.92 -5.67 -10.52
C TYR A 22 12.54 -5.40 -11.90
N PRO A 23 11.97 -4.48 -12.70
CA PRO A 23 11.02 -3.42 -12.29
C PRO A 23 9.54 -3.83 -12.24
N TYR A 24 9.17 -5.05 -12.63
CA TYR A 24 7.80 -5.54 -12.56
C TYR A 24 7.56 -6.39 -11.30
N CYS A 25 6.46 -6.13 -10.61
CA CYS A 25 6.04 -6.93 -9.46
C CYS A 25 4.58 -7.32 -9.61
N LYS A 26 4.24 -8.52 -9.13
CA LYS A 26 2.87 -9.03 -9.09
C LYS A 26 2.57 -9.56 -7.71
N THR A 27 1.47 -9.10 -7.11
CA THR A 27 0.98 -9.54 -5.81
C THR A 27 -0.45 -10.02 -5.96
N ILE A 28 -0.75 -11.20 -5.41
CA ILE A 28 -2.08 -11.79 -5.37
C ILE A 28 -2.48 -11.96 -3.91
N ILE A 29 -3.61 -11.37 -3.54
CA ILE A 29 -4.23 -11.52 -2.23
C ILE A 29 -5.51 -12.34 -2.41
N SER A 30 -5.66 -13.41 -1.64
CA SER A 30 -6.79 -14.34 -1.71
C SER A 30 -7.30 -14.73 -0.33
N ASN A 31 -8.48 -15.34 -0.26
CA ASN A 31 -9.06 -15.89 0.97
C ASN A 31 -9.54 -17.33 0.71
N PRO A 32 -8.61 -18.30 0.61
CA PRO A 32 -8.95 -19.67 0.25
C PRO A 32 -9.82 -20.37 1.31
N GLY A 33 -9.67 -19.99 2.59
CA GLY A 33 -10.36 -20.62 3.71
C GLY A 33 -11.88 -20.37 3.78
N TYR A 34 -12.37 -19.28 3.18
CA TYR A 34 -13.80 -18.94 3.25
C TYR A 34 -14.39 -18.53 1.90
N MET A 35 -13.78 -17.57 1.20
CA MET A 35 -14.27 -17.11 -0.11
C MET A 35 -13.86 -18.04 -1.26
N GLY A 36 -12.80 -18.83 -1.11
CA GLY A 36 -12.27 -19.68 -2.19
C GLY A 36 -11.94 -18.84 -3.43
N GLN A 37 -12.51 -19.21 -4.59
CA GLN A 37 -12.34 -18.47 -5.84
C GLN A 37 -13.19 -17.19 -5.93
N ASN A 38 -14.07 -16.93 -4.96
CA ASN A 38 -14.96 -15.78 -4.97
C ASN A 38 -14.29 -14.50 -4.46
N PHE A 39 -13.02 -14.53 -4.05
CA PHE A 39 -12.25 -13.34 -3.72
C PHE A 39 -10.84 -13.43 -4.29
N THR A 40 -10.43 -12.41 -5.04
CA THR A 40 -9.05 -12.24 -5.48
C THR A 40 -8.76 -10.76 -5.64
N LEU A 41 -7.59 -10.34 -5.19
CA LEU A 41 -7.10 -8.99 -5.27
C LEU A 41 -5.71 -9.03 -5.89
N LEU A 42 -5.62 -8.56 -7.13
CA LEU A 42 -4.40 -8.59 -7.93
C LEU A 42 -3.83 -7.18 -7.99
N ILE A 43 -2.56 -7.04 -7.62
CA ILE A 43 -1.80 -5.81 -7.76
C ILE A 43 -0.64 -6.10 -8.70
N GLU A 44 -0.64 -5.46 -9.86
CA GLU A 44 0.50 -5.47 -10.78
C GLU A 44 1.16 -4.11 -10.71
N SER A 45 2.50 -4.09 -10.73
CA SER A 45 3.23 -2.83 -10.73
C SER A 45 4.44 -2.85 -11.64
N ILE A 46 4.72 -1.70 -12.24
CA ILE A 46 5.94 -1.45 -13.01
C ILE A 46 6.55 -0.11 -12.56
N HIS A 47 7.88 -0.10 -12.39
CA HIS A 47 8.65 1.06 -11.95
C HIS A 47 9.43 1.62 -13.15
N LEU A 48 9.12 2.85 -13.54
CA LEU A 48 9.74 3.50 -14.70
C LEU A 48 10.51 4.76 -14.27
N PRO A 49 11.64 5.08 -14.91
CA PRO A 49 12.43 6.29 -14.63
C PRO A 49 11.80 7.53 -15.29
N ASP A 50 10.53 7.78 -14.99
CA ASP A 50 9.76 8.93 -15.45
C ASP A 50 9.01 9.60 -14.29
N ASN A 51 8.24 10.64 -14.59
CA ASN A 51 7.43 11.37 -13.63
C ASN A 51 5.92 11.06 -13.75
N GLY A 52 5.57 9.87 -14.25
CA GLY A 52 4.18 9.47 -14.46
C GLY A 52 3.65 9.76 -15.86
N CYS A 53 4.52 10.07 -16.83
CA CYS A 53 4.13 10.45 -18.19
C CYS A 53 3.93 9.28 -19.17
N SER A 54 4.39 8.06 -18.85
CA SER A 54 4.14 6.88 -19.68
C SER A 54 2.66 6.53 -19.75
N ASP A 55 2.14 6.36 -20.97
CA ASP A 55 0.76 5.96 -21.20
C ASP A 55 0.57 4.45 -21.07
N ASN A 56 -0.31 4.05 -20.16
CA ASN A 56 -0.75 2.66 -19.93
C ASN A 56 0.36 1.58 -19.92
N PRO A 57 1.42 1.71 -19.12
CA PRO A 57 2.59 0.81 -19.19
C PRO A 57 2.28 -0.65 -18.79
N LEU A 58 1.18 -0.88 -18.08
CA LEU A 58 0.71 -2.22 -17.69
C LEU A 58 -0.34 -2.80 -18.64
N ASN A 59 -0.63 -2.16 -19.78
CA ASN A 59 -1.67 -2.58 -20.72
C ASN A 59 -3.04 -2.83 -20.04
N ALA A 60 -3.38 -1.98 -19.06
CA ALA A 60 -4.61 -2.14 -18.29
C ALA A 60 -5.87 -1.96 -19.18
N PRO A 61 -7.04 -2.46 -18.74
CA PRO A 61 -8.30 -2.28 -19.43
C PRO A 61 -8.63 -0.80 -19.68
N ARG A 62 -9.32 -0.53 -20.80
CA ARG A 62 -9.74 0.85 -21.17
C ARG A 62 -10.63 1.50 -20.12
N LYS A 63 -11.55 0.72 -19.52
CA LYS A 63 -12.42 1.18 -18.44
C LYS A 63 -11.69 0.97 -17.11
N ARG A 64 -11.14 2.05 -16.56
CA ARG A 64 -10.41 2.09 -15.30
C ARG A 64 -10.49 3.48 -14.70
N ASP A 65 -10.33 3.56 -13.39
CA ASP A 65 -10.11 4.83 -12.70
C ASP A 65 -8.59 5.05 -12.57
N ILE A 66 -8.13 6.26 -12.90
CA ILE A 66 -6.72 6.66 -12.77
C ILE A 66 -6.64 7.64 -11.60
N ILE A 67 -5.82 7.31 -10.61
CA ILE A 67 -5.60 8.13 -9.43
C ILE A 67 -4.10 8.44 -9.36
N TYR A 68 -3.76 9.72 -9.43
CA TYR A 68 -2.39 10.19 -9.21
C TYR A 68 -2.18 10.39 -7.70
N LEU A 69 -1.14 9.76 -7.17
CA LEU A 69 -0.77 9.86 -5.77
C LEU A 69 0.48 10.73 -5.66
N ASP A 70 0.34 11.89 -5.02
CA ASP A 70 1.46 12.75 -4.66
C ASP A 70 1.79 12.55 -3.18
N ILE A 71 3.02 12.13 -2.87
CA ILE A 71 3.48 11.95 -1.49
C ILE A 71 3.62 13.28 -0.73
N CYS A 72 3.69 14.41 -1.46
CA CYS A 72 3.71 15.76 -0.88
C CYS A 72 2.30 16.27 -0.48
N ASP A 73 1.24 15.61 -0.94
CA ASP A 73 -0.16 15.96 -0.62
C ASP A 73 -0.65 15.21 0.63
N ASP A 74 -1.30 15.94 1.55
CA ASP A 74 -1.83 15.41 2.80
C ASP A 74 -3.31 14.98 2.69
N VAL A 75 -4.00 15.28 1.59
CA VAL A 75 -5.45 15.02 1.42
C VAL A 75 -5.79 13.55 1.68
N LEU A 76 -4.98 12.62 1.18
CA LEU A 76 -5.22 11.17 1.32
C LEU A 76 -4.79 10.58 2.67
N ILE A 77 -3.86 11.23 3.38
CA ILE A 77 -3.40 10.77 4.69
C ILE A 77 -4.45 11.07 5.76
N GLY A 78 -5.07 12.24 5.69
CA GLY A 78 -6.03 12.70 6.69
C GLY A 78 -5.38 12.95 8.05
N LYS A 79 -6.08 13.69 8.92
CA LYS A 79 -5.49 14.19 10.18
C LYS A 79 -5.09 13.07 11.16
N CYS A 80 -5.85 11.99 11.24
CA CYS A 80 -5.61 10.91 12.21
C CYS A 80 -4.33 10.10 11.90
N ASN A 81 -3.99 9.96 10.62
CA ASN A 81 -2.82 9.20 10.18
C ASN A 81 -1.59 10.08 9.90
N TYR A 82 -1.72 11.40 9.99
CA TYR A 82 -0.60 12.31 9.80
C TYR A 82 0.45 12.13 10.92
N ARG A 83 1.71 12.06 10.51
CA ARG A 83 2.89 11.96 11.39
C ARG A 83 3.96 12.91 10.84
N PRO A 84 4.42 13.92 11.62
CA PRO A 84 5.45 14.86 11.16
C PRO A 84 6.74 14.18 10.71
N GLU A 85 7.10 13.05 11.33
CA GLU A 85 8.30 12.27 11.02
C GLU A 85 8.23 11.57 9.66
N ALA A 86 7.01 11.39 9.13
CA ALA A 86 6.72 10.83 7.81
C ALA A 86 6.12 11.89 6.87
N ASP A 87 6.48 13.16 7.07
CA ASP A 87 6.11 14.26 6.16
C ASP A 87 7.27 14.64 5.23
N PRO A 88 7.18 14.33 3.92
CA PRO A 88 8.20 14.69 2.94
C PRO A 88 8.44 16.20 2.79
N LYS A 89 7.49 17.04 3.23
CA LYS A 89 7.64 18.50 3.24
C LYS A 89 8.53 19.00 4.36
N LEU A 90 8.73 18.19 5.40
CA LEU A 90 9.55 18.54 6.56
C LEU A 90 10.89 17.81 6.54
N PHE A 91 10.92 16.62 5.95
CA PHE A 91 12.10 15.77 5.90
C PHE A 91 13.18 16.28 4.92
N VAL A 92 14.44 16.20 5.38
CA VAL A 92 15.65 16.33 4.55
C VAL A 92 16.54 15.14 4.90
N SER A 93 16.94 14.37 3.89
CA SER A 93 17.85 13.25 4.05
C SER A 93 19.26 13.75 4.33
N GLU A 94 19.86 13.31 5.43
CA GLU A 94 21.27 13.60 5.75
C GLU A 94 22.24 12.84 4.84
N ARG A 95 21.82 11.66 4.33
CA ARG A 95 22.64 10.82 3.45
C ARG A 95 22.70 11.32 2.01
N THR A 96 21.56 11.78 1.49
CA THR A 96 21.40 12.09 0.06
C THR A 96 21.17 13.58 -0.22
N GLY A 97 20.85 14.38 0.80
CA GLY A 97 20.44 15.77 0.66
C GLY A 97 19.06 15.98 0.02
N ARG A 98 18.29 14.91 -0.22
CA ARG A 98 16.95 14.97 -0.82
C ARG A 98 15.92 15.51 0.17
N GLY A 99 14.92 16.22 -0.36
CA GLY A 99 13.94 16.94 0.44
C GLY A 99 14.43 18.34 0.83
N GLN A 100 13.61 19.21 1.38
CA GLN A 100 12.17 19.08 1.57
C GLN A 100 11.42 19.10 0.23
N LEU A 101 10.43 18.21 0.07
CA LEU A 101 9.60 18.22 -1.13
C LEU A 101 8.67 19.44 -1.12
N LYS A 102 8.52 20.04 -2.29
CA LYS A 102 7.64 21.18 -2.54
C LYS A 102 6.54 20.76 -3.53
N PRO A 103 5.45 21.53 -3.66
CA PRO A 103 4.52 21.34 -4.77
C PRO A 103 5.28 21.27 -6.10
N ASP A 104 4.83 20.40 -7.01
CA ASP A 104 5.46 20.12 -8.31
C ASP A 104 6.91 19.58 -8.24
N TRP A 105 7.30 18.97 -7.10
CA TRP A 105 8.63 18.35 -6.94
C TRP A 105 8.96 17.33 -8.03
N THR A 106 7.96 16.67 -8.63
CA THR A 106 8.15 15.65 -9.68
C THR A 106 8.82 16.20 -10.95
N TYR A 107 8.81 17.51 -11.17
CA TYR A 107 9.48 18.17 -12.31
C TYR A 107 10.85 18.75 -11.97
N SER A 108 11.13 18.98 -10.69
CA SER A 108 12.36 19.65 -10.23
C SER A 108 13.33 18.72 -9.51
N ALA A 109 12.84 17.61 -8.95
CA ALA A 109 13.66 16.61 -8.27
C ALA A 109 14.41 15.71 -9.26
N THR A 110 15.61 15.30 -8.89
CA THR A 110 16.40 14.31 -9.62
C THR A 110 17.18 13.45 -8.63
N PRO A 111 17.19 12.11 -8.81
CA PRO A 111 16.39 11.33 -9.77
C PRO A 111 14.90 11.29 -9.38
N VAL A 112 14.04 11.00 -10.37
CA VAL A 112 12.60 10.74 -10.20
C VAL A 112 12.23 9.43 -10.89
N MET A 113 11.24 8.73 -10.34
CA MET A 113 10.65 7.53 -10.90
C MET A 113 9.14 7.52 -10.61
N CYS A 114 8.37 6.79 -11.40
CA CYS A 114 6.95 6.55 -11.14
C CYS A 114 6.66 5.05 -11.01
N CYS A 115 5.89 4.70 -9.97
CA CYS A 115 5.38 3.34 -9.77
C CYS A 115 3.94 3.31 -10.27
N TYR A 116 3.72 2.65 -11.40
CA TYR A 116 2.39 2.42 -11.93
C TYR A 116 1.83 1.17 -11.28
N LYS A 117 0.76 1.29 -10.48
CA LYS A 117 0.10 0.16 -9.82
C LYS A 117 -1.31 -0.05 -10.38
N LEU A 118 -1.55 -1.22 -10.99
CA LEU A 118 -2.87 -1.66 -11.41
C LEU A 118 -3.46 -2.56 -10.32
N VAL A 119 -4.54 -2.10 -9.68
CA VAL A 119 -5.26 -2.86 -8.66
C VAL A 119 -6.55 -3.40 -9.26
N THR A 120 -6.68 -4.73 -9.29
CA THR A 120 -7.86 -5.43 -9.77
C THR A 120 -8.48 -6.21 -8.62
N VAL A 121 -9.76 -5.95 -8.34
CA VAL A 121 -10.51 -6.64 -7.27
C VAL A 121 -11.58 -7.49 -7.92
N HIS A 122 -11.63 -8.76 -7.55
CA HIS A 122 -12.72 -9.66 -7.83
C HIS A 122 -13.34 -10.10 -6.51
N PHE A 123 -14.61 -9.77 -6.28
CA PHE A 123 -15.34 -10.25 -5.12
C PHE A 123 -16.77 -10.64 -5.52
N LYS A 124 -17.08 -11.93 -5.40
CA LYS A 124 -18.36 -12.52 -5.78
C LYS A 124 -19.16 -12.93 -4.54
N TRP A 125 -20.10 -12.08 -4.16
CA TRP A 125 -21.10 -12.39 -3.13
C TRP A 125 -22.43 -11.75 -3.50
N THR A 126 -23.48 -12.57 -3.58
CA THR A 126 -24.84 -12.12 -3.91
C THR A 126 -25.29 -10.97 -3.01
N GLY A 127 -25.51 -9.80 -3.61
CA GLY A 127 -25.97 -8.59 -2.91
C GLY A 127 -24.88 -7.69 -2.33
N LEU A 128 -23.62 -8.13 -2.27
CA LEU A 128 -22.52 -7.35 -1.65
C LEU A 128 -21.35 -7.05 -2.60
N SER A 129 -21.27 -7.68 -3.77
CA SER A 129 -20.14 -7.55 -4.70
C SER A 129 -19.64 -6.12 -4.94
N SER A 130 -20.50 -5.27 -5.52
CA SER A 130 -20.13 -3.89 -5.88
C SER A 130 -19.74 -3.03 -4.68
N PHE A 131 -20.38 -3.24 -3.53
CA PHE A 131 -20.09 -2.50 -2.30
C PHE A 131 -18.70 -2.85 -1.76
N VAL A 132 -18.38 -4.14 -1.66
CA VAL A 132 -17.10 -4.61 -1.13
C VAL A 132 -15.95 -4.26 -2.07
N GLU A 133 -16.10 -4.49 -3.38
CA GLU A 133 -15.07 -4.14 -4.37
C GLU A 133 -14.72 -2.64 -4.32
N LYS A 134 -15.73 -1.77 -4.28
CA LYS A 134 -15.52 -0.32 -4.17
C LYS A 134 -14.89 0.07 -2.84
N THR A 135 -15.28 -0.59 -1.75
CA THR A 135 -14.72 -0.31 -0.42
C THR A 135 -13.23 -0.65 -0.38
N ILE A 136 -12.84 -1.82 -0.90
CA ILE A 136 -11.44 -2.24 -0.99
C ILE A 136 -10.64 -1.27 -1.88
N GLN A 137 -11.15 -0.94 -3.07
CA GLN A 137 -10.46 -0.03 -4.00
C GLN A 137 -10.20 1.35 -3.39
N LYS A 138 -11.13 1.87 -2.56
CA LYS A 138 -10.96 3.17 -1.89
C LYS A 138 -9.85 3.20 -0.83
N GLN A 139 -9.44 2.05 -0.29
CA GLN A 139 -8.38 2.01 0.73
C GLN A 139 -6.97 2.07 0.12
N TYR A 140 -6.78 1.51 -1.08
CA TYR A 140 -5.46 1.41 -1.71
C TYR A 140 -4.74 2.75 -1.94
N PRO A 141 -5.40 3.83 -2.42
CA PRO A 141 -4.79 5.14 -2.49
C PRO A 141 -4.20 5.59 -1.14
N LYS A 142 -4.95 5.42 -0.05
CA LYS A 142 -4.49 5.79 1.31
C LYS A 142 -3.28 4.95 1.74
N ILE A 143 -3.35 3.63 1.53
CA ILE A 143 -2.28 2.68 1.88
C ILE A 143 -1.01 3.02 1.11
N PHE A 144 -1.10 3.20 -0.21
CA PHE A 144 0.04 3.51 -1.05
C PHE A 144 0.63 4.88 -0.73
N THR A 145 -0.18 5.93 -0.56
CA THR A 145 0.35 7.25 -0.21
C THR A 145 1.09 7.20 1.12
N LYS A 146 0.53 6.56 2.14
CA LYS A 146 1.19 6.41 3.45
C LYS A 146 2.52 5.67 3.31
N PHE A 147 2.52 4.51 2.65
CA PHE A 147 3.71 3.70 2.46
C PHE A 147 4.84 4.46 1.75
N HIS A 148 4.53 5.15 0.64
CA HIS A 148 5.58 5.86 -0.12
C HIS A 148 6.09 7.12 0.59
N ARG A 149 5.28 7.77 1.44
CA ARG A 149 5.75 8.84 2.31
C ARG A 149 6.75 8.34 3.34
N GLU A 150 6.41 7.25 4.03
CA GLU A 150 7.29 6.60 4.99
C GLU A 150 8.59 6.13 4.30
N ALA A 151 8.47 5.49 3.13
CA ALA A 151 9.64 5.05 2.36
C ALA A 151 10.58 6.20 1.99
N PHE A 152 10.05 7.36 1.59
CA PHE A 152 10.86 8.55 1.30
C PHE A 152 11.52 9.13 2.56
N CYS A 153 10.74 9.33 3.64
CA CYS A 153 11.29 9.88 4.89
C CYS A 153 12.24 8.93 5.62
N TRP A 154 12.27 7.65 5.22
CA TRP A 154 13.20 6.66 5.76
C TRP A 154 14.40 6.37 4.86
N ILE A 155 14.65 7.17 3.81
CA ILE A 155 15.81 7.02 2.92
C ILE A 155 17.11 6.81 3.71
N ASP A 156 17.35 7.59 4.77
CA ASP A 156 18.59 7.50 5.55
C ASP A 156 18.79 6.17 6.27
N TYR A 157 17.73 5.37 6.45
CA TYR A 157 17.81 4.04 7.07
C TYR A 157 18.11 2.93 6.08
N TRP A 158 17.69 3.07 4.82
CA TRP A 158 17.78 2.00 3.83
C TRP A 158 18.75 2.27 2.66
N PHE A 159 19.17 3.53 2.45
CA PHE A 159 19.97 3.92 1.28
C PHE A 159 21.33 3.22 1.18
N ASP A 160 21.99 3.01 2.31
CA ASP A 160 23.33 2.41 2.39
C ASP A 160 23.28 0.90 2.74
N LEU A 161 22.09 0.29 2.85
CA LEU A 161 21.97 -1.12 3.23
C LEU A 161 22.52 -2.03 2.13
N THR A 162 23.37 -2.96 2.54
CA THR A 162 23.84 -4.07 1.71
C THR A 162 22.75 -5.15 1.55
N ASP A 163 22.88 -5.99 0.52
CA ASP A 163 21.98 -7.13 0.31
C ASP A 163 22.02 -8.10 1.51
N GLU A 164 23.19 -8.28 2.13
CA GLU A 164 23.33 -9.08 3.35
C GLU A 164 22.55 -8.47 4.52
N GLU A 165 22.72 -7.18 4.79
CA GLU A 165 22.00 -6.48 5.86
C GLU A 165 20.48 -6.48 5.64
N LEU A 166 20.04 -6.34 4.38
CA LEU A 166 18.63 -6.42 4.02
C LEU A 166 18.04 -7.80 4.36
N ARG A 167 18.75 -8.90 4.04
CA ARG A 167 18.30 -10.26 4.39
C ARG A 167 18.23 -10.49 5.89
N GLU A 168 19.25 -10.04 6.64
CA GLU A 168 19.23 -10.13 8.10
C GLU A 168 18.08 -9.33 8.71
N PHE A 169 17.80 -8.16 8.16
CA PHE A 169 16.69 -7.31 8.55
C PHE A 169 15.32 -7.98 8.27
N GLU A 170 15.14 -8.56 7.08
CA GLU A 170 13.94 -9.32 6.70
C GLU A 170 13.70 -10.51 7.64
N GLU A 171 14.74 -11.30 7.94
CA GLU A 171 14.63 -12.42 8.88
C GLU A 171 14.25 -11.97 10.29
N LYS A 172 14.84 -10.87 10.77
CA LYS A 172 14.55 -10.31 12.10
C LYS A 172 13.12 -9.80 12.17
N ILE A 173 12.66 -9.09 11.14
CA ILE A 173 11.28 -8.62 11.03
C ILE A 173 10.31 -9.80 10.99
N ALA A 174 10.57 -10.82 10.18
CA ALA A 174 9.71 -12.01 10.11
C ALA A 174 9.54 -12.66 11.49
N LYS A 175 10.64 -12.85 12.24
CA LYS A 175 10.60 -13.37 13.61
C LYS A 175 9.83 -12.45 14.57
N GLN A 176 9.96 -11.13 14.43
CA GLN A 176 9.26 -10.15 15.27
C GLN A 176 7.76 -10.13 14.97
N LEU A 177 7.36 -10.17 13.69
CA LEU A 177 5.96 -10.23 13.27
C LEU A 177 5.27 -11.50 13.81
N LEU A 178 5.94 -12.65 13.74
CA LEU A 178 5.41 -13.90 14.32
C LEU A 178 5.17 -13.79 15.84
N LYS A 179 6.06 -13.11 16.57
CA LYS A 179 5.88 -12.86 18.01
C LYS A 179 4.71 -11.91 18.27
N GLN A 180 4.60 -10.82 17.50
CA GLN A 180 3.53 -9.84 17.64
C GLN A 180 2.15 -10.41 17.28
N LEU A 181 2.07 -11.32 16.29
CA LEU A 181 0.82 -12.03 15.95
C LEU A 181 0.33 -12.93 17.10
N ALA A 182 1.23 -13.39 17.96
CA ALA A 182 0.88 -14.16 19.16
C ALA A 182 0.48 -13.28 20.35
N GLU A 183 0.72 -11.97 20.29
CA GLU A 183 0.30 -11.01 21.33
C GLU A 183 -1.19 -10.67 21.18
N PRO A 184 -1.94 -10.52 22.29
CA PRO A 184 -3.37 -10.19 22.24
C PRO A 184 -3.64 -8.71 21.89
N GLU A 185 -2.64 -7.84 21.94
CA GLU A 185 -2.79 -6.42 21.64
C GLU A 185 -2.90 -6.15 20.14
N LYS A 186 -4.03 -5.60 19.71
CA LYS A 186 -4.22 -5.16 18.31
C LYS A 186 -3.49 -3.84 18.07
N ARG A 187 -2.62 -3.81 17.07
CA ARG A 187 -1.87 -2.62 16.61
C ARG A 187 -2.13 -2.42 15.11
N GLY A 188 -2.03 -1.19 14.60
CA GLY A 188 -2.14 -0.91 13.15
C GLY A 188 -3.20 0.14 12.79
N ALA A 189 -3.49 0.24 11.50
CA ALA A 189 -4.47 1.19 10.97
C ALA A 189 -5.91 0.69 11.13
N THR A 190 -6.82 1.58 11.51
CA THR A 190 -8.26 1.33 11.51
C THR A 190 -8.87 1.75 10.17
N LEU A 191 -9.92 1.05 9.74
CA LEU A 191 -10.78 1.54 8.67
C LEU A 191 -11.59 2.71 9.23
N ASP A 192 -11.18 3.94 8.92
CA ASP A 192 -11.84 5.17 9.41
C ASP A 192 -13.13 5.54 8.66
N ASP A 193 -13.77 4.58 8.00
CA ASP A 193 -15.08 4.77 7.38
C ASP A 193 -16.11 3.94 8.18
N VAL A 194 -16.79 4.59 9.14
CA VAL A 194 -17.93 3.98 9.84
C VAL A 194 -18.96 3.58 8.76
N PRO A 195 -19.29 2.29 8.58
CA PRO A 195 -20.30 1.91 7.62
C PRO A 195 -21.64 2.44 8.13
N ILE A 196 -22.19 3.46 7.48
CA ILE A 196 -23.61 3.77 7.61
C ILE A 196 -24.32 2.67 6.81
N MET A 197 -24.68 1.58 7.48
CA MET A 197 -25.70 0.67 6.96
C MET A 197 -27.04 1.39 7.12
N HIS A 198 -27.64 1.80 5.99
CA HIS A 198 -29.05 2.13 5.93
C HIS A 198 -29.88 0.86 5.82
#